data_AF-U6DY99-F1
#
_entry.id   AF-U6DY99-F1
#
_cell.length_a   1.000
_cell.length_b   1.000
_cell.length_c   1.000
_cell.angle_alpha   90.00
_cell.angle_beta   90.00
_cell.angle_gamma   90.00
#
_symmetry.space_group_name_H-M   'P 1'
#
loop_
_entity.id
_entity.type
_entity.pdbx_description
1 polymer ?
#
loop_
_entity_poly.entity_id
_entity_poly.type
_entity_poly.pdbx_seq_one_letter_code
_entity_poly.pdbx_strand_id
1 'polypeptide(L)'
;MGKSDFLTPKAIANRIKSKGLQKLRWYCQMCQKQCRDENGFKCHCMSESHQRQLLLASENPQQFMDYFSEEFRNDFLELLRRRFGTKRVHNNIVYNEYISHREHIHMNATQWETLTDFTKWLGREGLCKVDETPKGWYIQYIDRDPETIRRQLELEKKKKQDLDDEEKTAKFIQEQVRRGLEGKEQEAPIFTELSRENDEEKVTFNLNK
;
A
#
# COMPACT_ATOMS: atom_id res chain seq x y z
N MET A 1 41.66 -26.50 3.79
CA MET A 1 41.22 -25.09 3.81
C MET A 1 39.97 -24.99 4.68
N GLY A 2 40.06 -24.26 5.80
CA GLY A 2 39.02 -24.26 6.84
C GLY A 2 37.70 -23.62 6.38
N LYS A 3 36.59 -24.30 6.68
CA LYS A 3 35.23 -23.82 6.45
C LYS A 3 35.07 -22.45 7.09
N SER A 4 34.71 -21.45 6.30
CA SER A 4 34.47 -20.09 6.77
C SER A 4 33.16 -20.05 7.55
N ASP A 5 33.23 -20.30 8.87
CA ASP A 5 32.09 -20.22 9.77
C ASP A 5 31.46 -18.82 9.74
N PHE A 6 30.14 -18.80 9.87
CA PHE A 6 29.26 -17.63 9.79
C PHE A 6 29.67 -16.46 10.73
N LEU A 7 30.40 -16.77 11.80
CA LEU A 7 30.83 -15.86 12.86
C LEU A 7 32.31 -15.42 12.74
N THR A 8 33.02 -15.83 11.69
CA THR A 8 34.42 -15.41 11.53
C THR A 8 34.52 -13.89 11.32
N PRO A 9 35.57 -13.23 11.85
CA PRO A 9 35.79 -11.80 11.64
C PRO A 9 35.78 -11.40 10.15
N LYS A 10 36.24 -12.30 9.27
CA LYS A 10 36.18 -12.14 7.81
C LYS A 10 34.74 -12.18 7.27
N ALA A 11 33.92 -13.14 7.70
CA ALA A 11 32.51 -13.22 7.31
C ALA A 11 31.72 -12.00 7.81
N ILE A 12 31.97 -11.57 9.05
CA ILE A 12 31.35 -10.39 9.65
C ILE A 12 31.79 -9.11 8.92
N ALA A 13 33.09 -8.93 8.67
CA ALA A 13 33.60 -7.78 7.92
C ALA A 13 33.06 -7.73 6.49
N ASN A 14 32.94 -8.87 5.82
CA ASN A 14 32.32 -8.94 4.49
C ASN A 14 30.84 -8.56 4.55
N ARG A 15 30.10 -9.02 5.57
CA ARG A 15 28.69 -8.67 5.76
C ARG A 15 28.49 -7.19 6.07
N ILE A 16 29.35 -6.61 6.91
CA ILE A 16 29.31 -5.17 7.21
C ILE A 16 29.66 -4.34 5.96
N LYS A 17 30.69 -4.75 5.20
CA LYS A 17 31.04 -4.08 3.93
C LYS A 17 29.97 -4.24 2.85
N SER A 18 29.14 -5.28 2.97
CA SER A 18 28.01 -5.54 2.08
C SER A 18 26.69 -4.93 2.60
N LYS A 19 26.64 -4.43 3.84
CA LYS A 19 25.52 -3.66 4.40
C LYS A 19 25.57 -2.23 3.86
N GLY A 20 25.07 -2.08 2.64
CA GLY A 20 24.88 -0.81 1.95
C GLY A 20 24.24 -1.10 0.59
N LEU A 21 23.37 -0.21 0.13
CA LEU A 21 22.72 -0.30 -1.17
C LEU A 21 23.78 -0.02 -2.27
N GLN A 22 24.68 -0.99 -2.49
CA GLN A 22 25.61 -0.97 -3.60
C GLN A 22 24.79 -1.12 -4.88
N LYS A 23 25.09 -0.31 -5.92
CA LYS A 23 24.39 -0.42 -7.21
C LYS A 23 24.42 -1.88 -7.67
N LEU A 24 23.24 -2.46 -7.91
CA LEU A 24 23.02 -3.85 -8.37
C LEU A 24 23.68 -4.19 -9.72
N ARG A 25 24.35 -3.20 -10.35
CA ARG A 25 25.08 -3.32 -11.61
C ARG A 25 26.07 -4.50 -11.64
N TRP A 26 26.63 -4.89 -10.49
CA TRP A 26 27.65 -5.93 -10.40
C TRP A 26 27.17 -7.21 -9.67
N TYR A 27 25.88 -7.56 -9.80
CA TYR A 27 25.31 -8.78 -9.23
C TYR A 27 25.21 -9.90 -10.27
N CYS A 28 25.61 -11.12 -9.90
CA CYS A 28 25.43 -12.31 -10.73
C CYS A 28 24.25 -13.13 -10.20
N GLN A 29 23.19 -13.24 -11.01
CA GLN A 29 22.00 -14.01 -10.65
C GLN A 29 22.29 -15.52 -10.59
N MET A 30 23.05 -16.04 -11.56
CA MET A 30 23.40 -17.47 -11.63
C MET A 30 24.14 -17.97 -10.38
N CYS A 31 25.04 -17.13 -9.85
CA CYS A 31 25.86 -17.46 -8.70
C CYS A 31 25.34 -16.86 -7.39
N GLN A 32 24.22 -16.13 -7.44
CA GLN A 32 23.67 -15.30 -6.35
C GLN A 32 24.76 -14.47 -5.63
N LYS A 33 25.64 -13.84 -6.43
CA LYS A 33 26.88 -13.22 -5.93
C LYS A 33 26.95 -11.74 -6.28
N GLN A 34 26.95 -10.90 -5.24
CA GLN A 34 27.26 -9.48 -5.36
C GLN A 34 28.77 -9.27 -5.49
N CYS A 35 29.21 -8.74 -6.63
CA CYS A 35 30.56 -8.24 -6.84
C CYS A 35 30.64 -6.75 -6.45
N ARG A 36 31.84 -6.29 -6.07
CA ARG A 36 32.04 -4.95 -5.51
C ARG A 36 32.20 -3.88 -6.59
N ASP A 37 32.85 -4.22 -7.69
CA ASP A 37 33.22 -3.35 -8.79
C ASP A 37 33.17 -4.13 -10.11
N GLU A 38 33.34 -3.39 -11.21
CA GLU A 38 33.35 -3.94 -12.57
C GLU A 38 34.41 -5.02 -12.75
N ASN A 39 35.62 -4.80 -12.20
CA ASN A 39 36.73 -5.73 -12.32
C ASN A 39 36.45 -7.03 -11.56
N GLY A 40 35.90 -6.94 -10.35
CA GLY A 40 35.48 -8.09 -9.57
C GLY A 40 34.37 -8.88 -10.26
N PHE A 41 33.44 -8.21 -10.94
CA PHE A 41 32.41 -8.86 -11.74
C PHE A 41 32.99 -9.57 -12.96
N LYS A 42 33.91 -8.93 -13.70
CA LYS A 42 34.62 -9.57 -14.83
C LYS A 42 35.41 -10.79 -14.39
N CYS A 43 36.19 -10.69 -13.31
CA CYS A 43 36.93 -11.83 -12.76
C CYS A 43 35.98 -12.95 -12.30
N HIS A 44 34.81 -12.61 -11.78
CA HIS A 44 33.80 -13.59 -11.43
C HIS A 44 33.21 -14.30 -12.67
N CYS A 45 32.85 -13.56 -13.72
CA CYS A 45 32.36 -14.15 -14.97
C CYS A 45 33.39 -15.05 -15.66
N MET A 46 34.68 -14.73 -15.51
CA MET A 46 35.80 -15.53 -16.03
C MET A 46 36.15 -16.74 -15.15
N SER A 47 35.57 -16.87 -13.96
CA SER A 47 35.91 -17.96 -13.03
C SER A 47 35.27 -19.28 -13.44
N GLU A 48 36.00 -20.38 -13.24
CA GLU A 48 35.55 -21.74 -13.57
C GLU A 48 34.21 -22.10 -12.88
N SER A 49 34.00 -21.64 -11.66
CA SER A 49 32.74 -21.89 -10.93
C SER A 49 31.53 -21.23 -11.60
N HIS A 50 31.68 -20.01 -12.12
CA HIS A 50 30.63 -19.34 -12.88
C HIS A 50 30.40 -20.03 -14.22
N GLN A 51 31.49 -20.34 -14.95
CA GLN A 51 31.40 -21.01 -16.25
C GLN A 51 30.76 -22.40 -16.15
N ARG A 52 31.05 -23.16 -15.08
CA ARG A 52 30.39 -24.45 -14.81
C ARG A 52 28.89 -24.29 -14.57
N GLN A 53 28.47 -23.28 -13.82
CA GLN A 53 27.04 -23.00 -13.63
C GLN A 53 26.36 -22.56 -14.93
N LEU A 54 27.04 -21.81 -15.79
CA LEU A 54 26.53 -21.47 -17.11
C LEU A 54 26.39 -22.69 -18.01
N LEU A 55 27.34 -23.62 -17.98
CA LEU A 55 27.26 -24.86 -18.76
C LEU A 55 26.07 -25.72 -18.31
N LEU A 56 25.90 -25.90 -17.00
CA LEU A 56 24.73 -26.59 -16.44
C LEU A 56 23.41 -25.91 -16.81
N ALA A 57 23.41 -24.57 -16.89
CA ALA A 57 22.25 -23.81 -17.31
C ALA A 57 21.99 -23.88 -18.82
N SER A 58 23.04 -24.01 -19.64
CA SER A 58 22.93 -24.11 -21.09
C SER A 58 22.29 -25.43 -21.55
N GLU A 59 22.36 -26.47 -20.71
CA GLU A 59 21.74 -27.77 -21.00
C GLU A 59 20.20 -27.69 -20.94
N ASN A 60 19.63 -26.84 -20.07
CA ASN A 60 18.17 -26.67 -19.93
C ASN A 60 17.79 -25.22 -19.55
N PRO A 61 17.93 -24.24 -20.47
CA PRO A 61 17.75 -22.82 -20.15
C PRO A 61 16.31 -22.48 -19.71
N GLN A 62 15.31 -23.19 -20.23
CA GLN A 62 13.90 -22.99 -19.86
C GLN A 62 13.64 -23.33 -18.39
N GLN A 63 14.23 -24.42 -17.88
CA GLN A 63 14.01 -24.84 -16.49
C GLN A 63 14.52 -23.81 -15.49
N PHE A 64 15.65 -23.15 -15.78
CA PHE A 64 16.16 -22.08 -14.94
C PHE A 64 15.28 -20.83 -15.00
N MET A 65 14.77 -20.49 -16.18
CA MET A 65 13.84 -19.37 -16.35
C MET A 65 12.52 -19.62 -15.60
N ASP A 66 12.00 -20.84 -15.65
CA ASP A 66 10.79 -21.23 -14.91
C ASP A 66 11.02 -21.14 -13.40
N TYR A 67 12.14 -21.67 -12.91
CA TYR A 67 12.50 -21.58 -11.49
C TYR A 67 12.63 -20.14 -11.01
N PHE A 68 13.36 -19.28 -11.73
CA PHE A 68 13.49 -17.87 -11.37
C PHE A 68 12.16 -17.12 -11.44
N SER A 69 11.31 -17.46 -12.42
CA SER A 69 9.99 -16.85 -12.56
C SER A 69 9.06 -17.26 -11.42
N GLU A 70 9.11 -18.51 -10.98
CA GLU A 70 8.32 -19.01 -9.85
C GLU A 70 8.73 -18.35 -8.54
N GLU A 71 10.03 -18.31 -8.25
CA GLU A 71 10.58 -17.68 -7.04
C GLU A 71 10.28 -16.17 -7.03
N PHE A 72 10.50 -15.47 -8.16
CA PHE A 72 10.16 -14.05 -8.29
C PHE A 72 8.68 -13.80 -8.00
N ARG A 73 7.80 -14.62 -8.59
CA ARG A 73 6.35 -14.52 -8.37
C ARG A 73 5.98 -14.73 -6.90
N ASN A 74 6.52 -15.78 -6.28
CA ASN A 74 6.24 -16.12 -4.89
C ASN A 74 6.65 -14.99 -3.95
N ASP A 75 7.89 -14.50 -4.08
CA ASP A 75 8.39 -13.40 -3.24
C ASP A 75 7.61 -12.10 -3.47
N PHE A 76 7.27 -11.79 -4.73
CA PHE A 76 6.50 -10.59 -5.06
C PHE A 76 5.09 -10.64 -4.45
N LEU A 77 4.41 -11.79 -4.54
CA LEU A 77 3.08 -11.99 -3.94
C LEU A 77 3.16 -11.99 -2.41
N GLU A 78 4.20 -12.56 -1.83
CA GLU A 78 4.43 -12.55 -0.39
C GLU A 78 4.61 -11.12 0.12
N LEU A 79 5.43 -10.31 -0.57
CA LEU A 79 5.62 -8.89 -0.24
C LEU A 79 4.31 -8.12 -0.38
N LEU A 80 3.57 -8.35 -1.47
CA LEU A 80 2.28 -7.73 -1.71
C LEU A 80 1.28 -8.05 -0.59
N ARG A 81 1.18 -9.34 -0.21
CA ARG A 81 0.30 -9.82 0.86
C ARG A 81 0.69 -9.27 2.23
N ARG A 82 1.97 -9.27 2.58
CA ARG A 82 2.45 -8.87 3.91
C ARG A 82 2.37 -7.36 4.16
N ARG A 83 2.75 -6.54 3.17
CA ARG A 83 2.85 -5.08 3.34
C ARG A 83 1.59 -4.33 2.94
N PHE A 84 1.00 -4.71 1.81
CA PHE A 84 -0.11 -3.98 1.21
C PHE A 84 -1.45 -4.69 1.40
N GLY A 85 -1.44 -6.00 1.58
CA GLY A 85 -2.63 -6.83 1.69
C GLY A 85 -3.49 -6.67 0.44
N THR A 86 -4.77 -6.36 0.64
CA THR A 86 -5.77 -6.23 -0.43
C THR A 86 -6.02 -4.78 -0.84
N LYS A 87 -5.10 -3.85 -0.53
CA LYS A 87 -5.19 -2.46 -0.98
C LYS A 87 -4.79 -2.34 -2.44
N ARG A 88 -5.44 -1.42 -3.15
CA ARG A 88 -5.04 -1.01 -4.49
C ARG A 88 -3.78 -0.15 -4.42
N VAL A 89 -2.70 -0.59 -5.05
CA VAL A 89 -1.39 0.07 -5.02
C VAL A 89 -0.76 0.12 -6.40
N HIS A 90 0.09 1.12 -6.63
CA HIS A 90 0.78 1.28 -7.91
C HIS A 90 1.91 0.23 -8.04
N ASN A 91 2.03 -0.45 -9.18
CA ASN A 91 2.94 -1.60 -9.31
C ASN A 91 4.43 -1.21 -9.08
N ASN A 92 4.85 -0.01 -9.49
CA ASN A 92 6.23 0.45 -9.33
C ASN A 92 6.59 0.64 -7.86
N ILE A 93 5.62 0.95 -6.99
CA ILE A 93 5.89 1.09 -5.55
C ILE A 93 6.26 -0.28 -4.98
N VAL A 94 5.46 -1.30 -5.32
CA VAL A 94 5.68 -2.68 -4.89
C VAL A 94 6.99 -3.22 -5.46
N TYR A 95 7.27 -2.97 -6.74
CA TYR A 95 8.50 -3.41 -7.37
C TYR A 95 9.75 -2.72 -6.80
N ASN A 96 9.69 -1.40 -6.54
CA ASN A 96 10.79 -0.68 -5.90
C ASN A 96 11.08 -1.20 -4.49
N GLU A 97 10.04 -1.62 -3.77
CA GLU A 97 10.20 -2.23 -2.47
C GLU A 97 10.77 -3.66 -2.58
N TYR A 98 10.35 -4.43 -3.58
CA TYR A 98 10.89 -5.74 -3.87
C TYR A 98 12.40 -5.69 -4.14
N ILE A 99 12.86 -4.79 -5.03
CA ILE A 99 14.29 -4.65 -5.35
C ILE A 99 15.12 -4.04 -4.21
N SER A 100 14.47 -3.55 -3.15
CA SER A 100 15.17 -3.07 -1.95
C SER A 100 15.81 -4.23 -1.17
N HIS A 101 15.27 -5.45 -1.31
CA HIS A 101 15.86 -6.65 -0.74
C HIS A 101 17.10 -7.06 -1.53
N ARG A 102 18.19 -7.40 -0.84
CA ARG A 102 19.49 -7.65 -1.50
C ARG A 102 19.55 -8.93 -2.32
N GLU A 103 18.68 -9.89 -2.02
CA GLU A 103 18.66 -11.23 -2.60
C GLU A 103 17.47 -11.41 -3.55
N HIS A 104 16.86 -10.30 -4.00
CA HIS A 104 15.78 -10.35 -4.97
C HIS A 104 16.26 -10.91 -6.31
N ILE A 105 15.36 -11.58 -7.01
CA ILE A 105 15.57 -12.03 -8.38
C ILE A 105 15.35 -10.85 -9.29
N HIS A 106 16.34 -10.53 -10.11
CA HIS A 106 16.17 -9.45 -11.08
C HIS A 106 15.15 -9.87 -12.15
N MET A 107 14.24 -8.95 -12.52
CA MET A 107 13.16 -9.25 -13.47
C MET A 107 13.66 -9.77 -14.82
N ASN A 108 14.79 -9.24 -15.33
CA ASN A 108 15.46 -9.75 -16.54
C ASN A 108 15.83 -11.25 -16.51
N ALA A 109 15.85 -11.88 -15.34
CA ALA A 109 16.11 -13.32 -15.19
C ALA A 109 14.83 -14.17 -15.27
N THR A 110 13.67 -13.53 -15.37
CA THR A 110 12.35 -14.18 -15.46
C THR A 110 11.82 -14.14 -16.88
N GLN A 111 10.71 -14.84 -17.14
CA GLN A 111 9.99 -14.80 -18.41
C GLN A 111 9.35 -13.43 -18.74
N TRP A 112 9.33 -12.49 -17.78
CA TRP A 112 8.71 -11.18 -17.96
C TRP A 112 9.78 -10.10 -18.17
N GLU A 113 9.83 -9.55 -19.38
CA GLU A 113 10.80 -8.50 -19.75
C GLU A 113 10.45 -7.14 -19.11
N THR A 114 9.16 -6.88 -18.89
CA THR A 114 8.67 -5.63 -18.32
C THR A 114 7.76 -5.87 -17.13
N LEU A 115 7.74 -4.90 -16.19
CA LEU A 115 6.82 -4.95 -15.06
C LEU A 115 5.36 -4.96 -15.51
N THR A 116 5.07 -4.31 -16.63
CA THR A 116 3.74 -4.28 -17.24
C THR A 116 3.31 -5.68 -17.67
N ASP A 117 4.18 -6.44 -18.34
CA ASP A 117 3.86 -7.81 -18.77
C ASP A 117 3.64 -8.73 -17.58
N PHE A 118 4.44 -8.59 -16.54
CA PHE A 118 4.22 -9.31 -15.28
C PHE A 118 2.87 -8.95 -14.65
N THR A 119 2.51 -7.66 -14.58
CA THR A 119 1.19 -7.27 -14.03
C THR A 119 0.03 -7.79 -14.86
N LYS A 120 0.13 -7.77 -16.20
CA LYS A 120 -0.91 -8.36 -17.06
C LYS A 120 -1.03 -9.87 -16.85
N TRP A 121 0.10 -10.55 -16.67
CA TRP A 121 0.14 -11.97 -16.35
C TRP A 121 -0.53 -12.28 -14.99
N LEU A 122 -0.23 -11.50 -13.94
CA LEU A 122 -0.88 -11.65 -12.63
C LEU A 122 -2.41 -11.48 -12.69
N GLY A 123 -2.89 -10.57 -13.56
CA GLY A 123 -4.31 -10.39 -13.84
C GLY A 123 -4.94 -11.59 -14.54
N ARG A 124 -4.25 -12.19 -15.52
CA ARG A 124 -4.72 -13.38 -16.24
C ARG A 124 -4.81 -14.62 -15.34
N GLU A 125 -3.84 -14.80 -14.45
CA GLU A 125 -3.84 -15.89 -13.46
C GLU A 125 -4.89 -15.71 -12.34
N GLY A 126 -5.49 -14.52 -12.24
CA GLY A 126 -6.47 -14.19 -11.21
C GLY A 126 -5.86 -14.13 -9.80
N LEU A 127 -4.57 -13.83 -9.70
CA LEU A 127 -3.86 -13.63 -8.42
C LEU A 127 -4.04 -12.19 -7.92
N CYS A 128 -4.11 -11.25 -8.85
CA CYS A 128 -4.30 -9.83 -8.58
C CYS A 128 -5.39 -9.26 -9.49
N LYS A 129 -6.17 -8.31 -8.97
CA LYS A 129 -6.97 -7.41 -9.79
C LYS A 129 -6.08 -6.28 -10.29
N VAL A 130 -6.12 -6.02 -11.59
CA VAL A 130 -5.19 -5.11 -12.26
C VAL A 130 -5.99 -4.05 -13.01
N ASP A 131 -5.65 -2.79 -12.79
CA ASP A 131 -6.27 -1.65 -13.47
C ASP A 131 -5.20 -0.78 -14.13
N GLU A 132 -5.46 -0.35 -15.37
CA GLU A 132 -4.65 0.65 -16.05
C GLU A 132 -5.26 2.04 -15.86
N THR A 133 -4.42 3.02 -15.50
CA THR A 133 -4.80 4.42 -15.40
C THR A 133 -3.80 5.28 -16.16
N PRO A 134 -4.10 6.55 -16.47
CA PRO A 134 -3.13 7.44 -17.12
C PRO A 134 -1.82 7.62 -16.34
N LYS A 135 -1.82 7.35 -15.02
CA LYS A 135 -0.64 7.43 -14.16
C LYS A 135 0.20 6.15 -14.12
N GLY A 136 -0.30 5.05 -14.70
CA GLY A 136 0.36 3.74 -14.72
C GLY A 136 -0.55 2.60 -14.25
N TRP A 137 0.10 1.48 -13.94
CA TRP A 137 -0.55 0.21 -13.59
C TRP A 137 -0.76 0.07 -12.08
N TYR A 138 -1.99 -0.23 -11.70
CA TYR A 138 -2.38 -0.50 -10.33
C TYR A 138 -2.68 -1.99 -10.15
N ILE A 139 -2.26 -2.54 -9.03
CA ILE A 139 -2.49 -3.92 -8.63
C ILE A 139 -3.17 -3.98 -7.26
N GLN A 140 -4.05 -4.93 -7.10
CA GLN A 140 -4.72 -5.26 -5.84
C GLN A 140 -4.67 -6.78 -5.68
N TYR A 141 -4.05 -7.27 -4.60
CA TYR A 141 -3.99 -8.70 -4.32
C TYR A 141 -5.39 -9.26 -4.07
N ILE A 142 -5.66 -10.44 -4.62
CA ILE A 142 -6.88 -11.20 -4.35
C ILE A 142 -6.55 -12.23 -3.27
N ASP A 143 -6.96 -11.96 -2.04
CA ASP A 143 -6.81 -12.93 -0.97
C ASP A 143 -7.88 -14.01 -1.08
N ARG A 144 -7.45 -15.26 -1.32
CA ARG A 144 -8.33 -16.43 -1.43
C ARG A 144 -8.55 -17.10 -0.07
N ASP A 145 -7.96 -16.58 1.00
CA ASP A 145 -8.14 -17.13 2.34
C ASP A 145 -9.52 -16.76 2.92
N PRO A 146 -10.32 -17.74 3.38
CA PRO A 146 -11.68 -17.51 3.87
C PRO A 146 -11.74 -16.63 5.13
N GLU A 147 -10.69 -16.56 5.95
CA GLU A 147 -10.67 -15.63 7.10
C GLU A 147 -10.52 -14.18 6.65
N THR A 148 -9.66 -13.89 5.67
CA THR A 148 -9.48 -12.53 5.15
C THR A 148 -10.76 -12.03 4.47
N ILE A 149 -11.44 -12.90 3.73
CA ILE A 149 -12.73 -12.57 3.09
C ILE A 149 -13.80 -12.23 4.14
N ARG A 150 -13.88 -12.99 5.24
CA ARG A 150 -14.81 -12.69 6.35
C ARG A 150 -14.51 -11.33 6.97
N ARG A 151 -13.24 -11.05 7.26
CA ARG A 151 -12.83 -9.76 7.83
C ARG A 151 -13.15 -8.59 6.91
N GLN A 152 -12.98 -8.75 5.60
CA GLN A 152 -13.36 -7.74 4.61
C GLN A 152 -14.88 -7.52 4.57
N LEU A 153 -15.67 -8.59 4.55
CA LEU A 153 -17.13 -8.51 4.60
C LEU A 153 -17.62 -7.85 5.89
N GLU A 154 -17.01 -8.15 7.04
CA GLU A 154 -17.33 -7.50 8.31
C GLU A 154 -17.00 -6.00 8.28
N LEU A 155 -15.85 -5.62 7.73
CA LEU A 155 -15.47 -4.22 7.56
C LEU A 155 -16.42 -3.48 6.62
N GLU A 156 -16.82 -4.11 5.53
CA GLU A 156 -17.75 -3.52 4.56
C GLU A 156 -19.16 -3.41 5.14
N LYS A 157 -19.61 -4.43 5.88
CA LYS A 157 -20.87 -4.40 6.62
C LYS A 157 -20.87 -3.31 7.69
N LYS A 158 -19.77 -3.16 8.43
CA LYS A 158 -19.61 -2.11 9.43
C LYS A 158 -19.65 -0.73 8.79
N LYS A 159 -18.91 -0.51 7.70
CA LYS A 159 -18.97 0.76 6.95
C LYS A 159 -20.38 1.09 6.46
N LYS A 160 -21.10 0.08 5.96
CA LYS A 160 -22.48 0.26 5.51
C LYS A 160 -23.42 0.61 6.67
N GLN A 161 -23.21 0.02 7.85
CA GLN A 161 -23.94 0.37 9.07
C GLN A 161 -23.61 1.79 9.53
N ASP A 162 -22.33 2.16 9.58
CA ASP A 162 -21.89 3.50 9.97
C ASP A 162 -22.49 4.57 9.04
N LEU A 163 -22.52 4.34 7.71
CA LEU A 163 -23.15 5.22 6.73
C LEU A 163 -24.67 5.37 6.95
N ASP A 164 -25.37 4.27 7.24
CA ASP A 164 -26.82 4.29 7.51
C ASP A 164 -27.14 5.02 8.83
N ASP A 165 -26.28 4.87 9.84
CA ASP A 165 -26.39 5.59 11.11
C ASP A 165 -26.05 7.09 10.97
N GLU A 166 -25.07 7.45 10.12
CA GLU A 166 -24.78 8.84 9.74
C GLU A 166 -25.97 9.49 9.01
N GLU A 167 -26.62 8.79 8.08
CA GLU A 167 -27.83 9.32 7.42
C GLU A 167 -29.00 9.51 8.40
N LYS A 168 -29.19 8.56 9.33
CA LYS A 168 -30.24 8.67 10.36
C LYS A 168 -29.96 9.83 11.32
N THR A 169 -28.73 9.97 11.78
CA THR A 169 -28.33 11.07 12.67
C THR A 169 -28.43 12.42 11.97
N ALA A 170 -28.03 12.53 10.70
CA ALA A 170 -28.19 13.76 9.91
C ALA A 170 -29.66 14.18 9.78
N LYS A 171 -30.58 13.23 9.51
CA LYS A 171 -32.03 13.51 9.46
C LYS A 171 -32.57 13.95 10.81
N PHE A 172 -32.14 13.33 11.91
CA PHE A 172 -32.57 13.72 13.26
C PHE A 172 -32.09 15.14 13.63
N ILE A 173 -30.86 15.49 13.27
CA ILE A 173 -30.32 16.85 13.50
C ILE A 173 -31.11 17.88 12.67
N GLN A 174 -31.39 17.61 11.40
CA GLN A 174 -32.21 18.49 10.56
C GLN A 174 -33.60 18.74 11.16
N GLU A 175 -34.24 17.70 11.69
CA GLU A 175 -35.54 17.81 12.33
C GLU A 175 -35.50 18.68 13.60
N GLN A 176 -34.47 18.50 14.45
CA GLN A 176 -34.28 19.33 15.64
C GLN A 176 -34.01 20.81 15.28
N VAL A 177 -33.24 21.06 14.21
CA VAL A 177 -32.99 22.42 13.71
C VAL A 177 -34.28 23.05 13.19
N ARG A 178 -35.10 22.32 12.43
CA ARG A 178 -36.41 22.78 11.96
C ARG A 178 -37.32 23.15 13.13
N ARG A 179 -37.46 22.27 14.12
CA ARG A 179 -38.28 22.52 15.31
C ARG A 179 -37.77 23.69 16.14
N GLY A 180 -36.45 23.89 16.20
CA GLY A 180 -35.83 25.03 16.89
C GLY A 180 -35.99 26.37 16.16
N LEU A 181 -36.11 26.36 14.83
CA LEU A 181 -36.45 27.53 14.02
C LEU A 181 -37.93 27.91 14.20
N GLU A 182 -38.84 26.93 14.15
CA GLU A 182 -40.28 27.14 14.36
C GLU A 182 -40.58 27.60 15.81
N GLY A 183 -39.82 27.10 16.80
CA GLY A 183 -39.94 27.54 18.19
C GLY A 183 -39.33 28.91 18.51
N LYS A 184 -38.54 29.50 17.60
CA LYS A 184 -37.97 30.86 17.75
C LYS A 184 -38.85 31.97 17.17
N GLU A 185 -40.02 31.65 16.63
CA GLU A 185 -41.08 32.63 16.33
C GLU A 185 -41.88 33.05 17.58
N GLN A 186 -41.29 32.98 18.77
CA GLN A 186 -41.85 33.65 19.95
C GLN A 186 -41.37 35.10 20.02
N GLU A 187 -42.25 35.94 19.48
CA GLU A 187 -42.54 37.32 19.87
C GLU A 187 -41.36 38.30 19.84
N ALA A 188 -41.15 38.93 18.69
CA ALA A 188 -40.64 40.29 18.70
C ALA A 188 -41.64 41.14 19.52
N PRO A 189 -41.23 41.80 20.62
CA PRO A 189 -42.14 42.60 21.41
C PRO A 189 -42.69 43.74 20.54
N ILE A 190 -43.99 43.69 20.29
CA ILE A 190 -44.70 44.78 19.60
C ILE A 190 -44.81 45.91 20.62
N PHE A 191 -43.97 46.93 20.47
CA PHE A 191 -44.06 48.14 21.27
C PHE A 191 -45.22 48.99 20.75
N THR A 192 -46.32 49.05 21.50
CA THR A 192 -47.37 50.07 21.30
C THR A 192 -46.96 51.37 21.99
N GLU A 193 -47.04 52.48 21.26
CA GLU A 193 -46.80 53.82 21.82
C GLU A 193 -47.87 54.20 22.84
N LEU A 194 -47.45 54.87 23.92
CA LEU A 194 -48.32 55.33 24.99
C LEU A 194 -49.12 56.55 24.52
N SER A 195 -50.34 56.35 24.00
CA SER A 195 -51.24 57.43 23.61
C SER A 195 -51.85 58.10 24.86
N ARG A 196 -51.63 59.40 25.01
CA ARG A 196 -52.26 60.25 26.05
C ARG A 196 -53.35 61.09 25.40
N GLU A 197 -54.54 61.12 25.98
CA GLU A 197 -55.61 62.03 25.52
C GLU A 197 -55.51 63.43 26.18
N ASN A 198 -54.73 63.58 27.26
CA ASN A 198 -54.52 64.86 27.95
C ASN A 198 -53.12 64.92 28.59
N ASP A 199 -52.38 66.01 28.36
CA ASP A 199 -50.92 66.08 28.66
C ASP A 199 -50.59 66.52 30.10
N GLU A 200 -51.59 66.84 30.92
CA GLU A 200 -51.40 67.38 32.28
C GLU A 200 -51.52 66.34 33.42
N GLU A 201 -51.90 65.08 33.14
CA GLU A 201 -51.96 64.04 34.18
C GLU A 201 -50.59 63.40 34.44
N LYS A 202 -50.16 63.41 35.71
CA LYS A 202 -48.91 62.78 36.15
C LYS A 202 -49.03 61.26 36.13
N VAL A 203 -48.10 60.61 35.43
CA VAL A 203 -47.96 59.16 35.39
C VAL A 203 -47.50 58.64 36.76
N THR A 204 -48.36 57.91 37.46
CA THR A 204 -48.01 57.26 38.73
C THR A 204 -47.78 55.77 38.52
N PHE A 205 -46.57 55.28 38.80
CA PHE A 205 -46.26 53.85 38.83
C PHE A 205 -46.38 53.32 40.27
N ASN A 206 -47.39 52.52 40.56
CA ASN A 206 -47.45 51.74 41.79
C ASN A 206 -46.72 50.42 41.58
N LEU A 207 -45.48 50.35 42.05
CA LEU A 207 -44.73 49.10 42.17
C LEU A 207 -44.90 48.59 43.59
N ASN A 208 -45.95 47.81 43.83
CA ASN A 208 -46.00 46.96 45.03
C ASN A 208 -44.99 45.84 44.87
N LYS A 209 -44.22 45.62 45.94
CA LYS A 209 -43.06 44.73 46.01
C LYS A 209 -43.43 43.25 45.91
#